data_AF-A0A7C5G2G0-F1
#
_entry.id   AF-A0A7C5G2G0-F1
#
_cell.length_a   1.000
_cell.length_b   1.000
_cell.length_c   1.000
_cell.angle_alpha   90.00
_cell.angle_beta   90.00
_cell.angle_gamma   90.00
#
_symmetry.space_group_name_H-M   'P 1'
#
loop_
_entity.id
_entity.type
_entity.pdbx_description
1 polymer ?
#
loop_
_entity_poly.entity_id
_entity_poly.type
_entity_poly.pdbx_seq_one_letter_code
_entity_poly.pdbx_strand_id
1 'polypeptide(L)'
;GRVPYVFGGDGASLLVPRRRHGVVRAVLADVVRMARERFRLRVSAGVVPVPDLLEMGKPVLVASMPLSPYYEGTLFSGGGLAAAEAHVKEERTDYAVHPERHWRSDLRADFSSLECRWHPIRPGRDFVLSVLIVAHPALNLVEGLRLYREVAVRIAHIVDGLGPANPLIARHMHLALDPRPLSYERRVRTYAPGSRGALGYGVGLLLLNLLGKCLMALKVKTAGVDWGAYKDRAVCNCDYCKFDDALRMTLAVTERQARDIESLLQGLHEKRWLSYGLHRNEASLITCLIEDYDTRHFHFVDGSDGGYALASVGLKRQMKALSARPAPA
;
A
#
# COMPACT_ATOMS: atom_id res chain seq x y z
N GLY A 1 -2.99 21.47 5.58
CA GLY A 1 -3.14 20.61 4.39
C GLY A 1 -2.86 19.18 4.78
N ARG A 2 -3.54 18.23 4.14
CA ARG A 2 -3.29 16.79 4.28
C ARG A 2 -1.88 16.46 3.78
N VAL A 3 -1.18 15.53 4.43
CA VAL A 3 0.16 15.08 4.03
C VAL A 3 0.00 14.19 2.79
N PRO A 4 0.64 14.49 1.65
CA PRO A 4 0.64 13.59 0.50
C PRO A 4 1.41 12.31 0.82
N TYR A 5 0.80 11.14 0.60
CA TYR A 5 1.43 9.85 0.85
C TYR A 5 0.97 8.78 -0.15
N VAL A 6 1.78 7.74 -0.32
CA VAL A 6 1.42 6.56 -1.10
C VAL A 6 1.97 5.28 -0.46
N PHE A 7 1.24 4.19 -0.62
CA PHE A 7 1.59 2.87 -0.10
C PHE A 7 2.04 1.95 -1.24
N GLY A 8 3.27 1.44 -1.16
CA GLY A 8 3.90 0.60 -2.18
C GLY A 8 3.73 -0.90 -1.99
N GLY A 9 2.95 -1.35 -1.00
CA GLY A 9 2.79 -2.77 -0.64
C GLY A 9 3.65 -3.18 0.56
N ASP A 10 4.97 -3.07 0.44
CA ASP A 10 5.93 -3.39 1.50
C ASP A 10 6.51 -2.16 2.20
N GLY A 11 6.07 -0.96 1.81
CA GLY A 11 6.52 0.32 2.35
C GLY A 11 5.56 1.47 2.04
N ALA A 12 5.89 2.66 2.56
CA ALA A 12 5.12 3.87 2.33
C ALA A 12 6.05 5.08 2.18
N SER A 13 5.63 6.02 1.34
CA SER A 13 6.34 7.27 1.06
C SER A 13 5.43 8.45 1.39
N LEU A 14 5.97 9.49 2.01
CA LEU A 14 5.21 10.66 2.45
C LEU A 14 6.02 11.94 2.27
N LEU A 15 5.35 13.02 1.85
CA LEU A 15 5.96 14.34 1.74
C LEU A 15 5.73 15.17 2.99
N VAL A 16 6.81 15.40 3.73
CA VAL A 16 6.77 16.13 5.00
C VAL A 16 7.41 17.52 4.87
N PRO A 17 6.85 18.56 5.51
CA PRO A 17 7.49 19.87 5.54
C PRO A 17 8.86 19.82 6.21
N ARG A 18 9.86 20.52 5.66
CA ARG A 18 11.24 20.58 6.19
C ARG A 18 11.30 20.90 7.69
N ARG A 19 10.42 21.78 8.19
CA ARG A 19 10.32 22.13 9.62
C ARG A 19 10.02 20.95 10.55
N ARG A 20 9.46 19.84 10.03
CA ARG A 20 9.14 18.63 10.79
C ARG A 20 10.17 17.52 10.64
N HIS A 21 11.28 17.73 9.91
CA HIS A 21 12.24 16.64 9.65
C HIS A 21 12.69 15.96 10.95
N GLY A 22 13.09 16.73 11.97
CA GLY A 22 13.66 16.14 13.20
C GLY A 22 12.65 15.26 13.93
N VAL A 23 11.39 15.69 13.97
CA VAL A 23 10.28 14.91 14.56
C VAL A 23 10.02 13.66 13.74
N VAL A 24 9.92 13.78 12.42
CA VAL A 24 9.66 12.64 11.52
C VAL A 24 10.79 11.61 11.61
N ARG A 25 12.05 12.06 11.66
CA ARG A 25 13.22 11.19 11.79
C ARG A 25 13.20 10.41 13.11
N ALA A 26 12.84 11.05 14.22
CA ALA A 26 12.70 10.38 15.51
C ALA A 26 11.52 9.40 15.55
N VAL A 27 10.39 9.76 14.94
CA VAL A 27 9.22 8.87 14.84
C VAL A 27 9.52 7.65 13.96
N LEU A 28 10.16 7.85 12.80
CA LEU A 28 10.60 6.75 11.92
C LEU A 28 11.58 5.81 12.64
N ALA A 29 12.50 6.36 13.43
CA ALA A 29 13.40 5.55 14.26
C ALA A 29 12.63 4.66 15.26
N ASP A 30 11.57 5.18 15.89
CA ASP A 30 10.73 4.40 16.79
C ASP A 30 9.89 3.34 16.06
N VAL A 31 9.43 3.62 14.82
CA VAL A 31 8.77 2.63 13.94
C VAL A 31 9.73 1.49 13.59
N VAL A 32 10.97 1.79 13.17
CA VAL A 32 11.98 0.78 12.85
C VAL A 32 12.31 -0.07 14.08
N ARG A 33 12.45 0.56 15.25
CA ARG A 33 12.67 -0.14 16.51
C ARG A 33 11.50 -1.05 16.86
N MET A 34 10.26 -0.58 16.71
CA MET A 34 9.04 -1.35 16.93
C MET A 34 8.98 -2.58 16.02
N ALA A 35 9.23 -2.39 14.72
CA ALA A 35 9.23 -3.49 13.74
C ALA A 35 10.28 -4.56 14.08
N ARG A 36 11.49 -4.14 14.49
CA ARG A 36 12.57 -5.03 14.91
C ARG A 36 12.22 -5.81 16.18
N GLU A 37 11.83 -5.11 17.24
CA GLU A 37 11.57 -5.71 18.56
C GLU A 37 10.31 -6.58 18.55
N ARG A 38 9.23 -6.09 17.94
CA ARG A 38 7.94 -6.77 17.96
C ARG A 38 7.79 -7.81 16.87
N PHE A 39 8.32 -7.61 15.66
CA PHE A 39 8.07 -8.50 14.53
C PHE A 39 9.32 -9.20 13.99
N ARG A 40 10.51 -8.87 14.51
CA ARG A 40 11.80 -9.34 13.97
C ARG A 40 11.98 -8.99 12.49
N LEU A 41 11.36 -7.89 12.06
CA LEU A 41 11.47 -7.38 10.70
C LEU A 41 12.57 -6.33 10.61
N ARG A 42 13.26 -6.32 9.47
CA ARG A 42 14.17 -5.24 9.09
C ARG A 42 13.40 -4.27 8.20
N VAL A 43 13.29 -3.02 8.64
CA VAL A 43 12.62 -1.96 7.90
C VAL A 43 13.63 -0.88 7.59
N SER A 44 13.81 -0.54 6.32
CA SER A 44 14.58 0.62 5.90
C SER A 44 13.70 1.86 6.01
N ALA A 45 14.18 2.88 6.71
CA ALA A 45 13.53 4.18 6.80
C ALA A 45 14.54 5.27 6.50
N GLY A 46 14.07 6.36 5.92
CA GLY A 46 14.94 7.46 5.51
C GLY A 46 14.16 8.74 5.27
N VAL A 47 14.89 9.85 5.21
CA VAL A 47 14.35 11.17 4.88
C VAL A 47 15.29 11.78 3.85
N VAL A 48 14.80 11.91 2.62
CA VAL A 48 15.54 12.52 1.51
C VAL A 48 14.98 13.92 1.25
N PRO A 49 15.81 14.98 1.28
CA PRO A 49 15.38 16.31 0.89
C PRO A 49 14.96 16.36 -0.59
N VAL A 50 13.83 17.03 -0.87
CA VAL A 50 13.37 17.26 -2.26
C VAL A 50 14.39 18.03 -3.11
N PRO A 51 15.12 19.05 -2.59
CA PRO A 51 16.16 19.73 -3.37
C PRO A 51 17.22 18.77 -3.93
N ASP A 52 17.68 17.81 -3.11
CA ASP A 52 18.70 16.84 -3.52
C ASP A 52 18.19 15.95 -4.66
N LEU A 53 16.91 15.56 -4.64
CA LEU A 53 16.27 14.82 -5.73
C LEU A 53 16.15 15.65 -7.02
N LEU A 54 15.90 16.96 -6.90
CA LEU A 54 15.85 17.88 -8.03
C LEU A 54 17.23 18.07 -8.67
N GLU A 55 18.28 18.16 -7.87
CA GLU A 55 19.68 18.22 -8.35
C GLU A 55 20.08 16.95 -9.11
N MET A 56 19.51 15.79 -8.73
CA MET A 56 19.66 14.53 -9.46
C MET A 56 18.79 14.42 -10.73
N GLY A 57 18.04 15.46 -11.08
CA GLY A 57 17.11 15.45 -12.21
C GLY A 57 15.89 14.53 -12.00
N LYS A 58 15.53 14.25 -10.75
CA LYS A 58 14.41 13.38 -10.36
C LYS A 58 13.35 14.18 -9.60
N PRO A 59 12.52 15.00 -10.29
CA PRO A 59 11.50 15.78 -9.63
C PRO A 59 10.46 14.88 -8.94
N VAL A 60 9.85 15.42 -7.88
CA VAL A 60 8.68 14.79 -7.24
C VAL A 60 7.44 15.54 -7.69
N LEU A 61 6.71 14.96 -8.63
CA LEU A 61 5.42 15.44 -9.10
C LEU A 61 4.31 14.80 -8.27
N VAL A 62 3.32 15.61 -7.90
CA VAL A 62 2.23 15.18 -7.02
C VAL A 62 0.91 15.62 -7.64
N ALA A 63 -0.07 14.72 -7.66
CA ALA A 63 -1.44 15.05 -8.02
C ALA A 63 -2.41 14.42 -7.01
N SER A 64 -3.56 15.07 -6.80
CA SER A 64 -4.68 14.49 -6.04
C SER A 64 -5.67 13.87 -7.03
N MET A 65 -6.23 12.71 -6.67
CA MET A 65 -7.27 12.04 -7.46
C MET A 65 -8.38 11.54 -6.53
N PRO A 66 -9.65 11.91 -6.76
CA PRO A 66 -10.76 11.36 -5.98
C PRO A 66 -10.90 9.87 -6.30
N LEU A 67 -10.80 9.02 -5.28
CA LEU A 67 -11.05 7.58 -5.39
C LEU A 67 -12.49 7.25 -4.98
N SER A 68 -13.04 8.00 -4.04
CA SER A 68 -14.43 7.91 -3.60
C SER A 68 -14.94 9.31 -3.21
N PRO A 69 -16.26 9.47 -2.97
CA PRO A 69 -16.81 10.73 -2.45
C PRO A 69 -16.19 11.19 -1.12
N TYR A 70 -15.50 10.30 -0.40
CA TYR A 70 -14.97 10.54 0.94
C TYR A 70 -13.43 10.51 0.99
N TYR A 71 -12.77 10.08 -0.09
CA TYR A 71 -11.32 9.92 -0.10
C TYR A 71 -10.68 10.37 -1.41
N GLU A 72 -9.70 11.25 -1.25
CA GLU A 72 -8.75 11.63 -2.28
C GLU A 72 -7.42 10.87 -2.09
N GLY A 73 -7.02 10.12 -3.11
CA GLY A 73 -5.71 9.48 -3.22
C GLY A 73 -4.66 10.45 -3.75
N THR A 74 -3.41 10.17 -3.43
CA THR A 74 -2.26 10.90 -3.98
C THR A 74 -1.58 10.06 -5.05
N LEU A 75 -1.28 10.69 -6.18
CA LEU A 75 -0.48 10.13 -7.26
C LEU A 75 0.90 10.78 -7.23
N PHE A 76 1.94 9.97 -7.46
CA PHE A 76 3.31 10.47 -7.57
C PHE A 76 3.91 10.12 -8.92
N SER A 77 4.70 11.04 -9.46
CA SER A 77 5.49 10.82 -10.67
C SER A 77 6.81 11.62 -10.66
N GLY A 78 7.63 11.44 -11.70
CA GLY A 78 8.89 12.16 -11.89
C GLY A 78 10.14 11.38 -11.45
N GLY A 79 9.97 10.17 -10.92
CA GLY A 79 11.05 9.28 -10.51
C GLY A 79 11.72 9.64 -9.18
N GLY A 80 11.32 10.76 -8.55
CA GLY A 80 11.89 11.21 -7.28
C GLY A 80 11.63 10.25 -6.12
N LEU A 81 10.44 9.62 -6.05
CA LEU A 81 10.16 8.64 -4.99
C LEU A 81 10.99 7.37 -5.16
N ALA A 82 11.09 6.85 -6.38
CA ALA A 82 11.89 5.67 -6.67
C ALA A 82 13.39 5.91 -6.38
N ALA A 83 13.90 7.10 -6.73
CA ALA A 83 15.27 7.52 -6.40
C ALA A 83 15.48 7.64 -4.88
N ALA A 84 14.53 8.24 -4.16
CA ALA A 84 14.58 8.34 -2.71
C ALA A 84 14.60 6.96 -2.04
N GLU A 85 13.73 6.04 -2.48
CA GLU A 85 13.69 4.68 -1.96
C GLU A 85 15.02 3.94 -2.20
N ALA A 86 15.59 4.07 -3.40
CA ALA A 86 16.88 3.46 -3.74
C ALA A 86 17.99 3.96 -2.81
N HIS A 87 18.13 5.27 -2.63
CA HIS A 87 19.14 5.85 -1.75
C HIS A 87 18.96 5.45 -0.29
N VAL A 88 17.73 5.40 0.22
CA VAL A 88 17.46 4.97 1.61
C VAL A 88 17.83 3.50 1.84
N LYS A 89 17.82 2.67 0.80
CA LYS A 89 18.20 1.25 0.86
C LYS A 89 19.70 1.02 0.69
N GLU A 90 20.49 2.05 0.35
CA GLU A 90 21.96 1.96 0.30
C GLU A 90 22.55 1.90 1.73
N GLU A 91 23.54 1.05 1.96
CA GLU A 91 24.06 0.76 3.32
C GLU A 91 24.75 1.96 4.00
N ARG A 92 25.17 2.98 3.25
CA ARG A 92 25.93 4.14 3.75
C ARG A 92 25.41 5.44 3.17
N THR A 93 24.18 5.79 3.52
CA THR A 93 23.59 7.09 3.16
C THR A 93 23.31 7.93 4.41
N ASP A 94 23.50 9.25 4.30
CA ASP A 94 23.08 10.22 5.32
C ASP A 94 21.56 10.43 5.38
N TYR A 95 20.84 9.91 4.39
CA TYR A 95 19.38 9.93 4.35
C TYR A 95 18.75 8.87 5.25
N ALA A 96 19.46 7.80 5.59
CA ALA A 96 18.92 6.69 6.38
C ALA A 96 18.67 7.07 7.84
N VAL A 97 17.56 6.55 8.38
CA VAL A 97 17.19 6.70 9.78
C VAL A 97 17.64 5.47 10.56
N HIS A 98 18.69 5.64 11.35
CA HIS A 98 19.15 4.64 12.32
C HIS A 98 18.53 4.85 13.71
N PRO A 99 17.85 3.86 14.31
CA PRO A 99 17.33 3.95 15.67
C PRO A 99 18.38 4.33 16.70
N GLU A 100 19.61 3.83 16.56
CA GLU A 100 20.72 4.05 17.49
C GLU A 100 21.18 5.52 17.55
N ARG A 101 20.87 6.31 16.52
CA ARG A 101 21.27 7.73 16.41
C ARG A 101 20.12 8.70 16.55
N HIS A 102 18.94 8.32 16.05
CA HIS A 102 17.84 9.27 15.83
C HIS A 102 16.65 9.04 16.76
N TRP A 103 16.61 7.92 17.48
CA TRP A 103 15.53 7.67 18.42
C TRP A 103 15.55 8.66 19.58
N ARG A 104 14.37 9.08 20.01
CA ARG A 104 14.18 10.01 21.14
C ARG A 104 13.14 9.48 22.09
N SER A 105 13.38 9.55 23.39
CA SER A 105 12.47 9.01 24.40
C SER A 105 11.15 9.79 24.55
N ASP A 106 11.11 11.06 24.14
CA ASP A 106 9.95 11.95 24.22
C ASP A 106 9.06 11.92 22.97
N LEU A 107 9.55 11.35 21.86
CA LEU A 107 8.80 11.21 20.61
C LEU A 107 8.51 9.74 20.33
N ARG A 108 7.23 9.41 20.15
CA ARG A 108 6.77 8.05 19.88
C ARG A 108 5.92 8.02 18.63
N ALA A 109 5.99 6.89 17.93
CA ALA A 109 5.06 6.62 16.86
C ALA A 109 3.66 6.37 17.44
N ASP A 110 2.69 7.14 16.99
CA ASP A 110 1.29 6.88 17.29
C ASP A 110 0.72 5.93 16.23
N PHE A 111 0.24 4.78 16.69
CA PHE A 111 -0.41 3.77 15.86
C PHE A 111 -1.92 3.74 16.05
N SER A 112 -2.50 4.78 16.70
CA SER A 112 -3.91 4.85 17.12
C SER A 112 -4.92 4.66 15.99
N SER A 113 -4.54 4.97 14.75
CA SER A 113 -5.35 4.85 13.54
C SER A 113 -5.06 3.59 12.72
N LEU A 114 -4.00 2.83 13.05
CA LEU A 114 -3.65 1.61 12.32
C LEU A 114 -4.43 0.43 12.89
N GLU A 115 -5.39 -0.07 12.11
CA GLU A 115 -6.21 -1.22 12.47
C GLU A 115 -6.10 -2.29 11.37
N CYS A 116 -6.20 -3.56 11.76
CA CYS A 116 -6.36 -4.64 10.79
C CYS A 116 -7.04 -5.80 11.51
N ARG A 117 -8.35 -5.88 11.33
CA ARG A 117 -9.22 -6.79 12.09
C ARG A 117 -9.99 -7.75 11.21
N TRP A 118 -9.63 -7.83 9.93
CA TRP A 118 -10.31 -8.63 8.92
C TRP A 118 -9.55 -9.94 8.67
N HIS A 119 -10.28 -11.01 8.40
CA HIS A 119 -9.69 -12.17 7.76
C HIS A 119 -9.25 -11.85 6.32
N PRO A 120 -8.32 -12.61 5.74
CA PRO A 120 -8.03 -12.54 4.30
C PRO A 120 -9.32 -12.64 3.48
N ILE A 121 -9.49 -11.71 2.54
CA ILE A 121 -10.74 -11.53 1.80
C ILE A 121 -10.63 -12.29 0.47
N ARG A 122 -11.46 -13.32 0.32
CA ARG A 122 -11.50 -14.11 -0.92
C ARG A 122 -12.08 -13.29 -2.08
N PRO A 123 -11.51 -13.40 -3.28
CA PRO A 123 -12.01 -12.68 -4.46
C PRO A 123 -13.40 -13.19 -4.88
N GLY A 124 -14.09 -12.42 -5.72
CA GLY A 124 -15.34 -12.84 -6.36
C GLY A 124 -15.14 -13.62 -7.67
N ARG A 125 -13.88 -13.82 -8.06
CA ARG A 125 -13.45 -14.58 -9.23
C ARG A 125 -12.48 -15.67 -8.76
N ASP A 126 -11.72 -16.25 -9.68
CA ASP A 126 -10.87 -17.41 -9.42
C ASP A 126 -9.75 -17.12 -8.41
N PHE A 127 -9.07 -15.96 -8.54
CA PHE A 127 -7.98 -15.56 -7.65
C PHE A 127 -7.71 -14.05 -7.69
N VAL A 128 -6.81 -13.59 -6.81
CA VAL A 128 -6.28 -12.21 -6.80
C VAL A 128 -4.95 -12.16 -7.56
N LEU A 129 -4.83 -11.25 -8.51
CA LEU A 129 -3.62 -11.00 -9.27
C LEU A 129 -2.99 -9.67 -8.85
N SER A 130 -1.80 -9.74 -8.27
CA SER A 130 -0.94 -8.58 -8.02
C SER A 130 -0.19 -8.23 -9.31
N VAL A 131 -0.40 -7.01 -9.82
CA VAL A 131 0.18 -6.49 -11.06
C VAL A 131 1.03 -5.27 -10.75
N LEU A 132 2.29 -5.28 -11.19
CA LEU A 132 3.20 -4.15 -11.16
C LEU A 132 3.70 -3.85 -12.56
N ILE A 133 3.67 -2.59 -12.97
CA ILE A 133 4.12 -2.15 -14.29
C ILE A 133 5.00 -0.92 -14.13
N VAL A 134 6.17 -0.94 -14.75
CA VAL A 134 7.11 0.19 -14.80
C VAL A 134 7.48 0.43 -16.26
N ALA A 135 7.28 1.67 -16.73
CA ALA A 135 7.66 2.11 -18.06
C ALA A 135 9.17 2.00 -18.29
N HIS A 136 9.58 1.85 -19.54
CA HIS A 136 10.99 1.81 -19.90
C HIS A 136 11.69 3.13 -19.52
N PRO A 137 12.89 3.09 -18.90
CA PRO A 137 13.57 4.29 -18.37
C PRO A 137 13.97 5.33 -19.43
N ALA A 138 14.04 4.93 -20.70
CA ALA A 138 14.33 5.85 -21.82
C ALA A 138 13.11 6.66 -22.28
N LEU A 139 11.89 6.31 -21.86
CA LEU A 139 10.70 7.09 -22.20
C LEU A 139 10.68 8.38 -21.38
N ASN A 140 10.30 9.49 -22.03
CA ASN A 140 10.08 10.73 -21.30
C ASN A 140 8.78 10.66 -20.48
N LEU A 141 8.58 11.64 -19.59
CA LEU A 141 7.42 11.67 -18.68
C LEU A 141 6.07 11.56 -19.43
N VAL A 142 5.92 12.29 -20.54
CA VAL A 142 4.65 12.32 -21.28
C VAL A 142 4.38 10.97 -21.96
N GLU A 143 5.40 10.36 -22.54
CA GLU A 143 5.31 9.03 -23.15
C GLU A 143 5.00 7.95 -22.11
N GLY A 144 5.70 7.97 -20.96
CA GLY A 144 5.45 7.04 -19.86
C GLY A 144 4.01 7.13 -19.34
N LEU A 145 3.51 8.35 -19.09
CA LEU A 145 2.13 8.56 -18.63
C LEU A 145 1.09 8.13 -19.68
N ARG A 146 1.36 8.35 -20.98
CA ARG A 146 0.51 7.84 -22.06
C ARG A 146 0.46 6.31 -22.07
N LEU A 147 1.63 5.66 -21.94
CA LEU A 147 1.72 4.20 -21.84
C LEU A 147 0.94 3.66 -20.64
N TYR A 148 1.12 4.24 -19.45
CA TYR A 148 0.38 3.81 -18.26
C TYR A 148 -1.13 3.94 -18.44
N ARG A 149 -1.60 5.06 -19.02
CA ARG A 149 -3.02 5.25 -19.34
C ARG A 149 -3.52 4.19 -20.32
N GLU A 150 -2.80 3.94 -21.41
CA GLU A 150 -3.20 2.94 -22.41
C GLU A 150 -3.29 1.55 -21.79
N VAL A 151 -2.26 1.14 -21.04
CA VAL A 151 -2.23 -0.17 -20.39
C VAL A 151 -3.36 -0.30 -19.36
N ALA A 152 -3.60 0.73 -18.54
CA ALA A 152 -4.69 0.73 -17.57
C ALA A 152 -6.07 0.57 -18.25
N VAL A 153 -6.30 1.26 -19.38
CA VAL A 153 -7.54 1.12 -20.16
C VAL A 153 -7.69 -0.28 -20.75
N ARG A 154 -6.61 -0.85 -21.29
CA ARG A 154 -6.63 -2.20 -21.87
C ARG A 154 -6.85 -3.27 -20.80
N ILE A 155 -6.20 -3.16 -19.64
CA ILE A 155 -6.46 -4.04 -18.49
C ILE A 155 -7.90 -3.90 -18.03
N ALA A 156 -8.41 -2.66 -17.87
CA ALA A 156 -9.80 -2.41 -17.51
C ALA A 156 -10.77 -3.09 -18.49
N HIS A 157 -10.49 -3.09 -19.79
CA HIS A 157 -11.30 -3.81 -20.77
C HIS A 157 -11.25 -5.34 -20.58
N ILE A 158 -10.06 -5.91 -20.36
CA ILE A 158 -9.89 -7.35 -20.11
C ILE A 158 -10.68 -7.80 -18.87
N VAL A 159 -10.70 -6.98 -17.82
CA VAL A 159 -11.35 -7.33 -16.54
C VAL A 159 -12.81 -6.90 -16.42
N ASP A 160 -13.45 -6.47 -17.52
CA ASP A 160 -14.83 -6.00 -17.60
C ASP A 160 -15.10 -4.72 -16.75
N GLY A 161 -14.08 -3.88 -16.63
CA GLY A 161 -14.05 -2.67 -15.82
C GLY A 161 -13.35 -2.88 -14.46
N LEU A 162 -12.71 -1.83 -13.95
CA LEU A 162 -11.96 -1.92 -12.68
C LEU A 162 -12.87 -2.16 -11.46
N GLY A 163 -14.10 -1.65 -11.48
CA GLY A 163 -15.07 -1.87 -10.40
C GLY A 163 -15.34 -3.36 -10.13
N PRO A 164 -15.78 -4.14 -11.14
CA PRO A 164 -15.94 -5.60 -11.02
C PRO A 164 -14.65 -6.37 -10.67
N ALA A 165 -13.48 -5.79 -10.96
CA ALA A 165 -12.18 -6.37 -10.64
C ALA A 165 -11.67 -6.02 -9.24
N ASN A 166 -12.41 -5.22 -8.45
CA ASN A 166 -12.06 -4.95 -7.07
C ASN A 166 -12.01 -6.28 -6.27
N PRO A 167 -10.89 -6.60 -5.62
CA PRO A 167 -10.73 -7.86 -4.88
C PRO A 167 -11.54 -7.87 -3.58
N LEU A 168 -11.99 -6.72 -3.09
CA LEU A 168 -12.79 -6.61 -1.88
C LEU A 168 -14.27 -6.78 -2.19
N ILE A 169 -14.91 -7.69 -1.46
CA ILE A 169 -16.35 -7.91 -1.55
C ILE A 169 -16.95 -7.87 -0.15
N ALA A 170 -17.88 -6.95 0.08
CA ALA A 170 -18.49 -6.71 1.39
C ALA A 170 -19.00 -8.00 2.07
N ARG A 171 -19.63 -8.91 1.33
CA ARG A 171 -20.10 -10.20 1.88
C ARG A 171 -18.99 -11.16 2.33
N HIS A 172 -17.79 -11.06 1.76
CA HIS A 172 -16.62 -11.87 2.13
C HIS A 172 -15.77 -11.22 3.24
N MET A 173 -16.07 -9.97 3.61
CA MET A 173 -15.37 -9.29 4.69
C MET A 173 -15.89 -9.79 6.05
N HIS A 174 -15.08 -10.58 6.74
CA HIS A 174 -15.38 -11.11 8.06
C HIS A 174 -14.37 -10.60 9.08
N LEU A 175 -14.88 -10.01 10.18
CA LEU A 175 -14.03 -9.64 11.31
C LEU A 175 -13.44 -10.89 11.96
N ALA A 176 -12.16 -10.83 12.27
CA ALA A 176 -11.45 -11.88 12.97
C ALA A 176 -11.91 -11.95 14.42
N LEU A 177 -12.28 -13.15 14.86
CA LEU A 177 -12.61 -13.46 16.25
C LEU A 177 -11.57 -14.38 16.89
N ASP A 178 -10.57 -14.81 16.13
CA ASP A 178 -9.46 -15.61 16.62
C ASP A 178 -8.25 -14.72 16.96
N PRO A 179 -7.37 -15.16 17.87
CA PRO A 179 -6.30 -14.31 18.38
C PRO A 179 -5.16 -14.07 17.38
N ARG A 180 -5.07 -14.81 16.25
CA ARG A 180 -3.91 -14.72 15.35
C ARG A 180 -3.90 -13.43 14.52
N PRO A 181 -4.94 -13.08 13.74
CA PRO A 181 -5.01 -11.79 13.04
C PRO A 181 -4.95 -10.60 14.00
N LEU A 182 -5.61 -10.72 15.16
CA LEU A 182 -5.65 -9.68 16.18
C LEU A 182 -4.30 -9.46 16.89
N SER A 183 -3.38 -10.44 16.78
CA SER A 183 -2.07 -10.34 17.41
C SER A 183 -1.21 -9.22 16.82
N TYR A 184 -1.39 -8.87 15.54
CA TYR A 184 -0.63 -7.80 14.88
C TYR A 184 -0.96 -6.45 15.51
N GLU A 185 -2.24 -6.07 15.56
CA GLU A 185 -2.70 -4.84 16.21
C GLU A 185 -2.29 -4.81 17.69
N ARG A 186 -2.53 -5.90 18.43
CA ARG A 186 -2.11 -6.00 19.84
C ARG A 186 -0.62 -5.73 20.03
N ARG A 187 0.26 -6.32 19.23
CA ARG A 187 1.73 -6.14 19.34
C ARG A 187 2.17 -4.71 19.06
N VAL A 188 1.55 -4.05 18.09
CA VAL A 188 1.85 -2.64 17.75
C VAL A 188 1.32 -1.71 18.86
N ARG A 189 0.05 -1.87 19.25
CA ARG A 189 -0.65 -0.98 20.19
C ARG A 189 -0.17 -1.09 21.63
N THR A 190 0.43 -2.23 21.99
CA THR A 190 1.03 -2.46 23.31
C THR A 190 2.57 -2.43 23.28
N TYR A 191 3.14 -1.81 22.25
CA TYR A 191 4.58 -1.64 22.16
C TYR A 191 5.15 -0.72 23.25
N ALA A 192 4.39 0.28 23.71
CA ALA A 192 4.84 1.27 24.67
C ALA A 192 5.31 0.66 26.02
N PRO A 193 6.41 1.17 26.64
CA PRO A 193 6.89 0.68 27.93
C PRO A 193 5.81 0.79 29.02
N GLY A 194 5.64 -0.26 29.83
CA GLY A 194 4.69 -0.26 30.96
C GLY A 194 3.27 -0.76 30.65
N SER A 195 3.00 -1.25 29.42
CA SER A 195 1.71 -1.82 29.04
C SER A 195 1.41 -3.15 29.76
N ARG A 196 1.03 -3.11 31.04
CA ARG A 196 0.56 -4.26 31.84
C ARG A 196 -0.81 -4.80 31.39
N GLY A 197 -1.16 -4.62 30.11
CA GLY A 197 -2.50 -4.86 29.58
C GLY A 197 -2.54 -5.53 28.21
N ALA A 198 -1.45 -6.14 27.71
CA ALA A 198 -1.48 -6.80 26.40
C ALA A 198 -2.58 -7.87 26.30
N LEU A 199 -2.77 -8.66 27.37
CA LEU A 199 -3.85 -9.64 27.42
C LEU A 199 -5.23 -8.96 27.46
N GLY A 200 -5.42 -7.98 28.34
CA GLY A 200 -6.68 -7.22 28.47
C GLY A 200 -7.05 -6.47 27.17
N TYR A 201 -6.06 -5.91 26.47
CA TYR A 201 -6.23 -5.29 25.17
C TYR A 201 -6.69 -6.32 24.13
N GLY A 202 -6.09 -7.52 24.11
CA GLY A 202 -6.52 -8.61 23.23
C GLY A 202 -7.96 -9.05 23.49
N VAL A 203 -8.38 -9.15 24.76
CA VAL A 203 -9.77 -9.47 25.13
C VAL A 203 -10.72 -8.33 24.72
N GLY A 204 -10.34 -7.08 24.99
CA GLY A 204 -11.12 -5.90 24.58
C GLY A 204 -11.28 -5.83 23.06
N LEU A 205 -10.24 -6.17 22.29
CA LEU A 205 -10.27 -6.22 20.84
C LEU A 205 -11.23 -7.31 20.33
N LEU A 206 -11.26 -8.47 20.98
CA LEU A 206 -12.21 -9.53 20.67
C LEU A 206 -13.66 -9.08 20.91
N LEU A 207 -13.92 -8.44 22.06
CA LEU A 207 -15.25 -7.91 22.40
C LEU A 207 -15.68 -6.82 21.41
N LEU A 208 -14.76 -5.93 21.03
CA LEU A 208 -15.02 -4.86 20.07
C LEU A 208 -15.35 -5.44 18.68
N ASN A 209 -14.63 -6.49 18.25
CA ASN A 209 -14.93 -7.16 16.98
C ASN A 209 -16.26 -7.92 17.02
N LEU A 210 -16.60 -8.55 18.13
CA LEU A 210 -17.90 -9.20 18.30
C LEU A 210 -19.02 -8.17 18.24
N LEU A 211 -18.87 -7.05 18.94
CA LEU A 211 -19.81 -5.93 18.89
C LEU A 211 -19.95 -5.38 17.47
N GLY A 212 -18.83 -5.06 16.80
CA GLY A 212 -18.83 -4.58 15.42
C GLY A 212 -19.49 -5.57 14.45
N LYS A 213 -19.24 -6.87 14.63
CA LYS A 213 -19.89 -7.94 13.85
C LYS A 213 -21.41 -7.91 14.04
N CYS A 214 -21.89 -7.79 15.28
CA CYS A 214 -23.33 -7.69 15.58
C CYS A 214 -23.94 -6.41 15.01
N LEU A 215 -23.31 -5.25 15.22
CA LEU A 215 -23.80 -3.96 14.72
C LEU A 215 -23.91 -3.94 13.19
N MET A 216 -22.91 -4.46 12.48
CA MET A 216 -22.93 -4.59 11.02
C MET A 216 -23.99 -5.61 10.54
N ALA A 217 -24.13 -6.76 11.23
CA ALA A 217 -25.12 -7.76 10.86
C ALA A 217 -26.56 -7.26 11.03
N LEU A 218 -26.82 -6.50 12.10
CA LEU A 218 -28.11 -5.89 12.41
C LEU A 218 -28.34 -4.56 11.69
N LYS A 219 -27.36 -4.07 10.90
CA LYS A 219 -27.41 -2.79 10.17
C LYS A 219 -27.78 -1.60 11.07
N VAL A 220 -27.24 -1.58 12.29
CA VAL A 220 -27.56 -0.53 13.28
C VAL A 220 -26.98 0.80 12.85
N LYS A 221 -27.76 1.87 13.04
CA LYS A 221 -27.27 3.25 12.93
C LYS A 221 -27.02 3.78 14.34
N THR A 222 -25.78 4.17 14.60
CA THR A 222 -25.39 4.86 15.84
C THR A 222 -25.24 6.35 15.57
N ALA A 223 -25.09 7.17 16.62
CA ALA A 223 -25.11 8.64 16.52
C ALA A 223 -24.11 9.25 15.50
N GLY A 224 -23.10 8.51 15.05
CA GLY A 224 -22.18 8.96 14.01
C GLY A 224 -21.69 7.88 13.06
N VAL A 225 -22.29 6.68 13.05
CA VAL A 225 -21.85 5.57 12.18
C VAL A 225 -23.03 4.76 11.66
N ASP A 226 -23.13 4.61 10.35
CA ASP A 226 -24.00 3.63 9.69
C ASP A 226 -23.28 2.29 9.51
N TRP A 227 -23.43 1.39 10.49
CA TRP A 227 -22.77 0.07 10.46
C TRP A 227 -23.30 -0.83 9.34
N GLY A 228 -24.49 -0.57 8.80
CA GLY A 228 -25.01 -1.28 7.64
C GLY A 228 -24.25 -0.94 6.36
N ALA A 229 -23.75 0.30 6.25
CA ALA A 229 -23.00 0.80 5.09
C ALA A 229 -21.48 0.61 5.23
N TYR A 230 -20.96 0.26 6.42
CA TYR A 230 -19.53 0.20 6.71
C TYR A 230 -18.73 -0.59 5.66
N LYS A 231 -19.18 -1.82 5.35
CA LYS A 231 -18.45 -2.71 4.44
C LYS A 231 -18.48 -2.23 3.00
N ASP A 232 -19.61 -1.70 2.55
CA ASP A 232 -19.73 -1.14 1.20
C ASP A 232 -18.84 0.09 1.05
N ARG A 233 -18.79 0.96 2.07
CA ARG A 233 -17.84 2.07 2.11
C ARG A 233 -16.40 1.59 2.17
N ALA A 234 -16.10 0.50 2.87
CA ALA A 234 -14.75 -0.06 2.91
C ALA A 234 -14.31 -0.55 1.52
N VAL A 235 -15.20 -1.18 0.76
CA VAL A 235 -14.96 -1.59 -0.64
C VAL A 235 -14.73 -0.37 -1.54
N CYS A 236 -15.47 0.73 -1.34
CA CYS A 236 -15.25 1.98 -2.09
C CYS A 236 -13.98 2.74 -1.68
N ASN A 237 -13.61 2.69 -0.40
CA ASN A 237 -12.47 3.42 0.17
C ASN A 237 -11.22 2.53 0.22
N CYS A 238 -10.85 1.94 -0.92
CA CYS A 238 -9.65 1.10 -0.99
C CYS A 238 -8.82 1.38 -2.25
N ASP A 239 -7.51 1.12 -2.18
CA ASP A 239 -6.53 1.48 -3.22
C ASP A 239 -6.07 0.29 -4.08
N TYR A 240 -7.01 -0.55 -4.51
CA TYR A 240 -6.69 -1.70 -5.34
C TYR A 240 -6.09 -1.35 -6.72
N CYS A 241 -6.13 -0.06 -7.13
CA CYS A 241 -5.41 0.49 -8.26
C CYS A 241 -4.78 1.83 -7.86
N LYS A 242 -3.45 1.93 -7.96
CA LYS A 242 -2.66 3.10 -7.49
C LYS A 242 -1.43 3.35 -8.36
N PHE A 243 -0.87 4.55 -8.26
CA PHE A 243 0.24 5.01 -9.09
C PHE A 243 1.29 5.83 -8.31
N ASP A 244 2.54 5.36 -8.34
CA ASP A 244 3.70 5.93 -7.66
C ASP A 244 4.99 5.74 -8.49
N ASP A 245 5.08 6.37 -9.67
CA ASP A 245 6.05 6.04 -10.74
C ASP A 245 5.94 4.61 -11.31
N ALA A 246 5.19 3.73 -10.66
CA ALA A 246 4.75 2.43 -11.14
C ALA A 246 3.21 2.36 -11.11
N LEU A 247 2.61 1.67 -12.08
CA LEU A 247 1.20 1.31 -12.00
C LEU A 247 1.07 0.01 -11.20
N ARG A 248 0.30 0.04 -10.12
CA ARG A 248 0.08 -1.11 -9.24
C ARG A 248 -1.40 -1.43 -9.15
N MET A 249 -1.74 -2.70 -9.38
CA MET A 249 -3.11 -3.17 -9.31
C MET A 249 -3.19 -4.49 -8.53
N THR A 250 -4.20 -4.63 -7.69
CA THR A 250 -4.56 -5.89 -7.03
C THR A 250 -5.95 -6.24 -7.52
N LEU A 251 -6.08 -7.22 -8.41
CA LEU A 251 -7.31 -7.45 -9.18
C LEU A 251 -7.88 -8.83 -8.90
N ALA A 252 -9.19 -8.94 -8.65
CA ALA A 252 -9.89 -10.21 -8.79
C ALA A 252 -10.03 -10.54 -10.28
N VAL A 253 -9.53 -11.70 -10.69
CA VAL A 253 -9.49 -12.11 -12.11
C VAL A 253 -9.87 -13.58 -12.27
N THR A 254 -10.37 -13.93 -13.46
CA THR A 254 -10.44 -15.32 -13.89
C THR A 254 -9.12 -15.79 -14.50
N GLU A 255 -8.95 -17.11 -14.64
CA GLU A 255 -7.81 -17.70 -15.34
C GLU A 255 -7.64 -17.13 -16.76
N ARG A 256 -8.75 -16.90 -17.47
CA ARG A 256 -8.72 -16.30 -18.82
C ARG A 256 -8.18 -14.87 -18.76
N GLN A 257 -8.75 -14.05 -17.88
CA GLN A 257 -8.36 -12.64 -17.75
C GLN A 257 -6.89 -12.48 -17.34
N ALA A 258 -6.39 -13.34 -16.45
CA ALA A 258 -4.99 -13.33 -16.06
C ALA A 258 -4.05 -13.63 -17.25
N ARG A 259 -4.38 -14.63 -18.07
CA ARG A 259 -3.61 -14.94 -19.30
C ARG A 259 -3.65 -13.79 -20.31
N ASP A 260 -4.79 -13.13 -20.45
CA ASP A 260 -4.95 -12.00 -21.36
C ASP A 260 -4.13 -10.78 -20.88
N ILE A 261 -4.11 -10.51 -19.57
CA ILE A 261 -3.25 -9.49 -18.95
C ILE A 261 -1.78 -9.83 -19.16
N GLU A 262 -1.38 -11.08 -18.90
CA GLU A 262 0.00 -11.52 -19.10
C GLU A 262 0.44 -11.38 -20.56
N SER A 263 -0.39 -11.82 -21.51
CA SER A 263 -0.11 -11.71 -22.95
C SER A 263 0.02 -10.26 -23.40
N LEU A 264 -0.84 -9.37 -22.88
CA LEU A 264 -0.76 -7.92 -23.10
C LEU A 264 0.60 -7.37 -22.64
N LEU A 265 0.98 -7.65 -21.40
CA LEU A 265 2.19 -7.10 -20.78
C LEU A 265 3.46 -7.70 -21.39
N GLN A 266 3.44 -9.00 -21.71
CA GLN A 266 4.51 -9.67 -22.42
C GLN A 266 4.76 -9.03 -23.79
N GLY A 267 3.71 -8.80 -24.59
CA GLY A 267 3.87 -8.18 -25.91
C GLY A 267 4.45 -6.74 -25.84
N LEU A 268 4.13 -5.98 -24.80
CA LEU A 268 4.71 -4.66 -24.56
C LEU A 268 6.16 -4.74 -24.06
N HIS A 269 6.47 -5.75 -23.24
CA HIS A 269 7.81 -6.02 -22.75
C HIS A 269 8.76 -6.48 -23.87
N GLU A 270 8.32 -7.37 -24.77
CA GLU A 270 9.08 -7.81 -25.94
C GLU A 270 9.43 -6.65 -26.87
N LYS A 271 8.51 -5.69 -27.01
CA LYS A 271 8.72 -4.42 -27.71
C LYS A 271 9.52 -3.40 -26.89
N ARG A 272 9.94 -3.72 -25.67
CA ARG A 272 10.74 -2.91 -24.75
C ARG A 272 10.07 -1.63 -24.24
N TRP A 273 8.74 -1.57 -24.21
CA TRP A 273 8.01 -0.40 -23.69
C TRP A 273 7.92 -0.37 -22.17
N LEU A 274 7.92 -1.53 -21.51
CA LEU A 274 7.76 -1.64 -20.05
C LEU A 274 8.44 -2.89 -19.48
N SER A 275 8.61 -2.90 -18.17
CA SER A 275 8.81 -4.08 -17.35
C SER A 275 7.56 -4.33 -16.52
N TYR A 276 7.28 -5.58 -16.20
CA TYR A 276 6.15 -5.95 -15.37
C TYR A 276 6.47 -7.08 -14.39
N GLY A 277 5.64 -7.18 -13.35
CA GLY A 277 5.64 -8.26 -12.39
C GLY A 277 4.21 -8.71 -12.13
N LEU A 278 3.99 -10.02 -12.15
CA LEU A 278 2.71 -10.64 -11.83
C LEU A 278 2.88 -11.62 -10.68
N HIS A 279 1.91 -11.69 -9.80
CA HIS A 279 1.85 -12.73 -8.77
C HIS A 279 0.42 -13.10 -8.43
N ARG A 280 0.15 -14.40 -8.31
CA ARG A 280 -1.16 -14.97 -7.99
C ARG A 280 -1.29 -15.17 -6.49
N ASN A 281 -2.40 -14.74 -5.94
CA ASN A 281 -2.73 -14.81 -4.52
C ASN A 281 -4.12 -15.46 -4.34
N GLU A 282 -4.30 -16.22 -3.27
CA GLU A 282 -5.60 -16.85 -2.96
C GLU A 282 -6.62 -15.85 -2.40
N ALA A 283 -6.13 -14.81 -1.73
CA ALA A 283 -6.95 -13.78 -1.10
C ALA A 283 -6.26 -12.41 -1.18
N SER A 284 -7.01 -11.38 -0.80
CA SER A 284 -6.48 -10.04 -0.54
C SER A 284 -6.35 -9.78 0.95
N LEU A 285 -5.37 -8.97 1.32
CA LEU A 285 -5.17 -8.43 2.65
C LEU A 285 -5.44 -6.93 2.62
N ILE A 286 -5.98 -6.41 3.72
CA ILE A 286 -6.19 -4.98 3.89
C ILE A 286 -5.47 -4.46 5.12
N THR A 287 -4.83 -3.32 4.97
CA THR A 287 -4.30 -2.53 6.10
C THR A 287 -5.19 -1.30 6.25
N CYS A 288 -5.83 -1.15 7.41
CA CYS A 288 -6.84 -0.12 7.61
C CYS A 288 -6.23 1.10 8.31
N LEU A 289 -6.40 2.27 7.71
CA LEU A 289 -6.15 3.57 8.31
C LEU A 289 -7.51 4.18 8.68
N ILE A 290 -7.81 4.19 9.98
CA ILE A 290 -9.10 4.62 10.52
C ILE A 290 -8.95 5.97 11.20
N GLU A 291 -9.55 7.02 10.62
CA GLU A 291 -9.74 8.32 11.29
C GLU A 291 -11.12 8.39 11.96
N ASP A 292 -12.14 7.85 11.29
CA ASP A 292 -13.45 7.54 11.85
C ASP A 292 -14.03 6.26 11.24
N TYR A 293 -15.05 5.70 11.88
CA TYR A 293 -15.70 4.46 11.44
C TYR A 293 -16.84 4.67 10.43
N ASP A 294 -17.12 5.89 9.97
CA ASP A 294 -18.24 6.18 9.08
C ASP A 294 -17.79 6.42 7.63
N THR A 295 -16.94 7.43 7.41
CA THR A 295 -16.51 7.84 6.05
C THR A 295 -15.01 7.97 5.91
N ARG A 296 -14.29 8.37 6.98
CA ARG A 296 -12.83 8.55 6.95
C ARG A 296 -12.10 7.30 7.44
N HIS A 297 -12.37 6.19 6.76
CA HIS A 297 -11.58 4.97 6.87
C HIS A 297 -11.10 4.56 5.48
N PHE A 298 -9.79 4.36 5.34
CA PHE A 298 -9.16 3.97 4.10
C PHE A 298 -8.42 2.65 4.22
N HIS A 299 -8.50 1.83 3.17
CA HIS A 299 -8.00 0.47 3.19
C HIS A 299 -6.95 0.26 2.10
N PHE A 300 -5.71 0.06 2.52
CA PHE A 300 -4.64 -0.33 1.60
C PHE A 300 -4.79 -1.80 1.25
N VAL A 301 -4.83 -2.13 -0.04
CA VAL A 301 -5.03 -3.49 -0.56
C VAL A 301 -3.73 -4.04 -1.14
N ASP A 302 -3.43 -5.29 -0.79
CA ASP A 302 -2.37 -6.12 -1.37
C ASP A 302 -2.84 -7.58 -1.44
N GLY A 303 -2.13 -8.43 -2.18
CA GLY A 303 -2.34 -9.88 -2.20
C GLY A 303 -1.85 -10.58 -0.93
N SER A 304 -2.48 -11.71 -0.57
CA SER A 304 -1.98 -12.58 0.50
C SER A 304 -0.63 -13.19 0.18
N ASP A 305 0.10 -13.67 1.19
CA ASP A 305 1.31 -14.50 1.00
C ASP A 305 2.44 -13.83 0.20
N GLY A 306 2.50 -12.49 0.23
CA GLY A 306 3.60 -11.71 -0.31
C GLY A 306 3.25 -10.78 -1.48
N GLY A 307 2.05 -10.91 -2.08
CA GLY A 307 1.45 -9.90 -2.94
C GLY A 307 2.41 -9.16 -3.88
N TYR A 308 2.48 -7.83 -3.75
CA TYR A 308 3.39 -6.98 -4.52
C TYR A 308 4.87 -7.29 -4.31
N ALA A 309 5.29 -7.73 -3.11
CA ALA A 309 6.69 -8.06 -2.86
C ALA A 309 7.17 -9.19 -3.77
N LEU A 310 6.35 -10.24 -3.96
CA LEU A 310 6.66 -11.35 -4.85
C LEU A 310 6.50 -10.98 -6.33
N ALA A 311 5.49 -10.17 -6.69
CA ALA A 311 5.38 -9.62 -8.05
C ALA A 311 6.64 -8.79 -8.42
N SER A 312 7.22 -8.07 -7.45
CA SER A 312 8.40 -7.23 -7.68
C SER A 312 9.65 -8.02 -8.09
N VAL A 313 9.73 -9.31 -7.76
CA VAL A 313 10.87 -10.16 -8.13
C VAL A 313 10.99 -10.29 -9.64
N GLY A 314 9.88 -10.61 -10.32
CA GLY A 314 9.82 -10.70 -11.79
C GLY A 314 10.09 -9.35 -12.45
N LEU A 315 9.48 -8.29 -11.91
CA LEU A 315 9.68 -6.92 -12.38
C LEU A 315 11.17 -6.51 -12.34
N LYS A 316 11.82 -6.66 -11.18
CA LYS A 316 13.23 -6.27 -11.00
C LYS A 316 14.16 -7.04 -11.93
N ARG A 317 13.87 -8.32 -12.19
CA ARG A 317 14.61 -9.13 -13.18
C ARG A 317 14.47 -8.57 -14.59
N GLN A 318 13.26 -8.21 -15.00
CA GLN A 318 13.00 -7.61 -16.31
C GLN A 318 13.64 -6.22 -16.45
N MET A 319 13.57 -5.38 -15.42
CA MET A 319 14.19 -4.05 -15.43
C MET A 319 15.71 -4.12 -15.62
N LYS A 320 16.38 -5.06 -14.93
CA LYS A 320 17.82 -5.30 -15.10
C LYS A 320 18.18 -5.76 -16.52
N ALA A 321 17.34 -6.60 -17.12
CA ALA A 321 17.55 -7.06 -18.50
C ALA A 321 17.35 -5.95 -19.53
N LEU A 322 16.37 -5.06 -19.30
CA LEU A 322 16.08 -3.93 -20.19
C LEU A 322 17.12 -2.80 -20.07
N SER A 323 17.65 -2.53 -18.88
CA SER A 323 18.69 -1.50 -18.69
C SER A 323 19.99 -1.80 -19.45
N ALA A 324 20.19 -3.03 -19.91
CA ALA A 324 21.35 -3.44 -20.71
C ALA A 324 21.13 -3.31 -22.23
N ARG A 325 19.98 -2.79 -22.68
CA ARG A 325 19.58 -2.77 -24.10
C ARG A 325 19.15 -1.35 -24.55
N PRO A 326 19.29 -1.01 -25.84
CA PRO A 326 18.87 0.30 -26.35
C PRO A 326 17.35 0.50 -26.21
N ALA A 327 16.91 1.76 -26.33
CA ALA A 327 15.51 2.16 -26.24
C ALA A 327 14.58 1.40 -27.22
N PRO A 328 13.27 1.33 -26.95
CA PRO A 328 12.29 0.85 -27.94
C PRO A 328 12.41 1.67 -29.23
N ALA A 329 12.22 0.99 -30.37
CA ALA A 329 12.12 1.61 -31.69
C ALA A 329 10.67 1.98 -31.97
#